data_AF-A0A081IA76-F1
#
_entry.id   AF-A0A081IA76-F1
#
_cell.length_a   1.000
_cell.length_b   1.000
_cell.length_c   1.000
_cell.angle_alpha   90.00
_cell.angle_beta   90.00
_cell.angle_gamma   90.00
#
_symmetry.space_group_name_H-M   'P 1'
#
loop_
_entity.id
_entity.type
_entity.pdbx_description
1 polymer ?
#
loop_
_entity_poly.entity_id
_entity_poly.type
_entity_poly.pdbx_seq_one_letter_code
_entity_poly.pdbx_strand_id
1 'polypeptide(L)'
;MAKRSCDINNVYKEISTINNYFSEYEATSGVIVQTNNPSINKYCHYGNNSGNGNCNNDYFRKASSGVIYLLKNLKDKCDLEYDKIAEYAILWLSYKLHKKPKNNFTNLNEFYTKYIVNNNDYNKVINDNDSMTYKDIIDKNKDLMNIKEISKFYEAFNILFSSYNLINANKLDCTKHSSYAKNFADKFKDLNNDSNNIKDSPFSQILSTLSGDYNNLKKIYHDKDKSCDFPDLPKIEPKEISVENSGKDSEKSSGQLLGDTFEVTSSSSSILNTVIPGLSTFSVIPVFLGVAYKYSLFGIDKLFQRQYLRNKLKKLKKKMKLNI
;
A
#
# COMPACT_ATOMS: atom_id res chain seq x y z
N MET A 1 -10.46 27.36 -12.30
CA MET A 1 -10.32 26.00 -12.85
C MET A 1 -11.21 25.08 -12.02
N ALA A 2 -12.12 24.33 -12.64
CA ALA A 2 -12.90 23.33 -11.90
C ALA A 2 -11.95 22.30 -11.30
N LYS A 3 -11.95 22.15 -9.97
CA LYS A 3 -11.25 21.06 -9.28
C LYS A 3 -11.74 19.74 -9.88
N ARG A 4 -10.82 18.95 -10.45
CA ARG A 4 -11.17 17.60 -10.90
C ARG A 4 -11.46 16.77 -9.66
N SER A 5 -12.68 16.24 -9.55
CA SER A 5 -12.96 15.13 -8.65
C SER A 5 -11.91 14.04 -8.90
N CYS A 6 -11.17 13.66 -7.88
CA CYS A 6 -10.17 12.61 -8.01
C CYS A 6 -10.90 11.26 -8.03
N ASP A 7 -10.88 10.57 -9.16
CA ASP A 7 -11.23 9.17 -9.22
C ASP A 7 -10.00 8.30 -8.88
N ILE A 8 -10.25 7.02 -8.57
CA ILE A 8 -9.17 6.07 -8.26
C ILE A 8 -8.15 5.94 -9.41
N ASN A 9 -8.62 6.15 -10.64
CA ASN A 9 -7.83 6.06 -11.84
C ASN A 9 -6.73 7.14 -11.86
N ASN A 10 -7.03 8.36 -11.42
CA ASN A 10 -6.04 9.42 -11.27
C ASN A 10 -5.01 9.10 -10.16
N VAL A 11 -5.44 8.55 -9.02
CA VAL A 11 -4.52 8.14 -7.94
C VAL A 11 -3.51 7.10 -8.46
N TYR A 12 -4.00 6.00 -9.00
CA TYR A 12 -3.14 4.91 -9.48
C TYR A 12 -2.30 5.32 -10.70
N LYS A 13 -2.75 6.31 -11.48
CA LYS A 13 -1.93 6.93 -12.54
C LYS A 13 -0.73 7.66 -11.99
N GLU A 14 -0.88 8.43 -10.92
CA GLU A 14 0.25 9.12 -10.29
C GLU A 14 1.19 8.11 -9.62
N ILE A 15 0.67 7.09 -8.93
CA ILE A 15 1.44 5.96 -8.39
C ILE A 15 2.22 5.23 -9.50
N SER A 16 1.58 4.95 -10.64
CA SER A 16 2.23 4.32 -11.79
C SER A 16 3.32 5.22 -12.39
N THR A 17 3.06 6.52 -12.43
CA THR A 17 4.01 7.51 -12.93
C THR A 17 5.28 7.53 -12.08
N ILE A 18 5.16 7.68 -10.75
CA ILE A 18 6.32 7.66 -9.85
C ILE A 18 7.02 6.30 -9.87
N ASN A 19 6.27 5.19 -9.94
CA ASN A 19 6.84 3.85 -10.03
C ASN A 19 7.78 3.69 -11.24
N ASN A 20 7.45 4.34 -12.36
CA ASN A 20 8.21 4.32 -13.61
C ASN A 20 9.37 5.33 -13.64
N TYR A 21 9.36 6.34 -12.78
CA TYR A 21 10.44 7.33 -12.72
C TYR A 21 11.69 6.76 -12.03
N PHE A 22 11.48 5.76 -11.19
CA PHE A 22 12.50 5.10 -10.42
C PHE A 22 12.32 3.59 -10.50
N SER A 23 13.04 2.98 -11.44
CA SER A 23 13.21 1.55 -11.59
C SER A 23 14.68 1.17 -11.57
N GLU A 24 14.93 -0.07 -11.15
CA GLU A 24 16.24 -0.68 -11.25
C GLU A 24 16.17 -1.87 -12.18
N TYR A 25 17.14 -1.99 -13.07
CA TYR A 25 17.35 -3.18 -13.88
C TYR A 25 18.81 -3.60 -13.79
N GLU A 26 19.03 -4.90 -13.76
CA GLU A 26 20.37 -5.47 -13.88
C GLU A 26 20.75 -5.45 -15.36
N ALA A 27 21.84 -4.76 -15.67
CA ALA A 27 22.45 -4.80 -16.98
C ALA A 27 23.02 -6.20 -17.25
N THR A 28 23.29 -6.51 -18.52
CA THR A 28 23.93 -7.78 -18.92
C THR A 28 25.29 -8.00 -18.26
N SER A 29 25.93 -6.94 -17.77
CA SER A 29 27.17 -6.96 -16.99
C SER A 29 26.99 -7.25 -15.49
N GLY A 30 25.77 -7.50 -15.01
CA GLY A 30 25.46 -7.63 -13.57
C GLY A 30 25.40 -6.31 -12.81
N VAL A 31 25.65 -5.18 -13.48
CA VAL A 31 25.56 -3.84 -12.88
C VAL A 31 24.09 -3.44 -12.72
N ILE A 32 23.70 -3.03 -11.50
CA ILE A 32 22.37 -2.48 -11.26
C ILE A 32 22.34 -1.04 -11.79
N VAL A 33 21.53 -0.82 -12.84
CA VAL A 33 21.29 0.52 -13.38
C VAL A 33 19.97 1.04 -12.82
N GLN A 34 20.06 2.19 -12.15
CA GLN A 34 18.87 2.93 -11.70
C GLN A 34 18.46 3.92 -12.78
N THR A 35 17.17 3.95 -13.13
CA THR A 35 16.66 5.03 -13.96
C THR A 35 16.76 6.35 -13.21
N ASN A 36 17.22 7.38 -13.91
CA ASN A 36 17.31 8.72 -13.39
C ASN A 36 16.22 9.58 -14.04
N ASN A 37 15.24 10.02 -13.25
CA ASN A 37 14.20 10.93 -13.74
C ASN A 37 14.33 12.29 -13.04
N PRO A 38 14.55 13.38 -13.80
CA PRO A 38 14.67 14.73 -13.25
C PRO A 38 13.52 15.13 -12.31
N SER A 39 12.31 14.61 -12.54
CA SER A 39 11.14 14.93 -11.72
C SER A 39 11.27 14.47 -10.26
N ILE A 40 11.90 13.32 -10.00
CA ILE A 40 12.16 12.87 -8.61
C ILE A 40 13.37 13.62 -8.05
N ASN A 41 14.40 13.84 -8.87
CA ASN A 41 15.63 14.50 -8.43
C ASN A 41 15.39 15.93 -7.93
N LYS A 42 14.33 16.59 -8.41
CA LYS A 42 13.89 17.88 -7.86
C LYS A 42 13.60 17.83 -6.34
N TYR A 43 13.26 16.66 -5.80
CA TYR A 43 12.95 16.47 -4.38
C TYR A 43 14.06 15.74 -3.62
N CYS A 44 15.23 15.60 -4.24
CA CYS A 44 16.39 15.00 -3.63
C CYS A 44 17.26 16.08 -3.00
N HIS A 45 16.87 16.58 -1.83
CA HIS A 45 17.65 17.57 -1.12
C HIS A 45 18.18 16.98 0.20
N TYR A 46 19.46 16.62 0.22
CA TYR A 46 20.11 16.02 1.40
C TYR A 46 21.44 16.70 1.67
N GLY A 47 21.71 17.00 2.95
CA GLY A 47 22.92 17.71 3.39
C GLY A 47 22.90 19.21 3.06
N ASN A 48 24.05 19.87 3.17
CA ASN A 48 24.18 21.33 3.02
C ASN A 48 24.24 21.82 1.57
N ASN A 49 24.09 20.92 0.59
CA ASN A 49 24.15 21.30 -0.82
C ASN A 49 22.81 21.90 -1.25
N SER A 50 22.83 23.19 -1.61
CA SER A 50 21.66 23.98 -2.02
C SER A 50 21.22 23.76 -3.47
N GLY A 51 21.89 22.88 -4.23
CA GLY A 51 21.49 22.51 -5.60
C GLY A 51 20.52 21.34 -5.63
N ASN A 52 19.80 21.16 -6.76
CA ASN A 52 19.04 19.94 -7.06
C ASN A 52 19.96 18.73 -6.83
N GLY A 53 19.78 18.04 -5.71
CA GLY A 53 20.68 16.97 -5.30
C GLY A 53 20.51 15.80 -6.25
N ASN A 54 21.61 15.25 -6.69
CA ASN A 54 21.58 14.04 -7.47
C ASN A 54 21.55 12.85 -6.49
N CYS A 55 20.37 12.29 -6.21
CA CYS A 55 20.25 11.00 -5.49
C CYS A 55 20.79 9.82 -6.34
N ASN A 56 21.75 10.10 -7.23
CA ASN A 56 22.32 9.15 -8.17
C ASN A 56 22.84 7.95 -7.37
N ASN A 57 22.37 6.78 -7.75
CA ASN A 57 22.73 5.50 -7.15
C ASN A 57 22.37 5.33 -5.66
N ASP A 58 21.57 6.23 -5.07
CA ASP A 58 21.00 6.06 -3.73
C ASP A 58 19.51 5.71 -3.82
N TYR A 59 19.22 4.41 -3.67
CA TYR A 59 17.86 3.89 -3.75
C TYR A 59 16.94 4.51 -2.69
N PHE A 60 17.42 4.64 -1.46
CA PHE A 60 16.60 5.03 -0.32
C PHE A 60 16.30 6.53 -0.34
N ARG A 61 17.29 7.36 -0.66
CA ARG A 61 17.05 8.79 -0.86
C ARG A 61 16.11 9.06 -2.03
N LYS A 62 16.17 8.27 -3.11
CA LYS A 62 15.19 8.33 -4.21
C LYS A 62 13.79 7.90 -3.78
N ALA A 63 13.67 6.82 -3.00
CA ALA A 63 12.39 6.38 -2.48
C ALA A 63 11.74 7.45 -1.60
N SER A 64 12.50 8.07 -0.68
CA SER A 64 12.04 9.20 0.14
C SER A 64 11.67 10.42 -0.72
N SER A 65 12.50 10.80 -1.69
CA SER A 65 12.18 11.87 -2.64
C SER A 65 10.89 11.58 -3.44
N GLY A 66 10.64 10.30 -3.73
CA GLY A 66 9.43 9.83 -4.40
C GLY A 66 8.17 9.97 -3.54
N VAL A 67 8.27 9.84 -2.22
CA VAL A 67 7.17 10.13 -1.28
C VAL A 67 6.78 11.60 -1.40
N ILE A 68 7.74 12.52 -1.29
CA ILE A 68 7.51 13.96 -1.42
C ILE A 68 6.88 14.30 -2.78
N TYR A 69 7.44 13.73 -3.86
CA TYR A 69 6.87 13.88 -5.20
C TYR A 69 5.40 13.41 -5.26
N LEU A 70 5.09 12.24 -4.71
CA LEU A 70 3.76 11.64 -4.77
C LEU A 70 2.75 12.44 -3.95
N LEU A 71 3.12 12.89 -2.74
CA LEU A 71 2.29 13.77 -1.90
C LEU A 71 1.91 15.03 -2.68
N LYS A 72 2.89 15.73 -3.26
CA LYS A 72 2.64 16.96 -4.03
C LYS A 72 1.74 16.71 -5.23
N ASN A 73 2.04 15.67 -6.03
CA ASN A 73 1.29 15.41 -7.26
C ASN A 73 -0.14 14.97 -6.99
N LEU A 74 -0.36 14.16 -5.95
CA LEU A 74 -1.70 13.82 -5.51
C LEU A 74 -2.42 15.08 -5.03
N LYS A 75 -1.79 15.92 -4.20
CA LYS A 75 -2.44 17.16 -3.74
C LYS A 75 -2.81 18.12 -4.89
N ASP A 76 -1.93 18.27 -5.88
CA ASP A 76 -2.13 19.21 -6.99
C ASP A 76 -3.18 18.71 -8.00
N LYS A 77 -3.30 17.39 -8.18
CA LYS A 77 -4.13 16.78 -9.25
C LYS A 77 -5.39 16.11 -8.73
N CYS A 78 -5.45 15.85 -7.43
CA CYS A 78 -6.52 15.13 -6.79
C CYS A 78 -7.04 15.90 -5.58
N ASP A 79 -8.36 16.09 -5.53
CA ASP A 79 -9.04 16.66 -4.37
C ASP A 79 -9.23 15.58 -3.29
N LEU A 80 -8.11 15.11 -2.74
CA LEU A 80 -8.08 14.16 -1.63
C LEU A 80 -7.69 14.88 -0.35
N GLU A 81 -8.20 14.39 0.78
CA GLU A 81 -7.74 14.82 2.09
C GLU A 81 -6.28 14.41 2.33
N TYR A 82 -5.59 15.17 3.17
CA TYR A 82 -4.17 14.96 3.44
C TYR A 82 -3.87 13.57 3.98
N ASP A 83 -4.73 13.04 4.84
CA ASP A 83 -4.56 11.71 5.43
C ASP A 83 -4.62 10.62 4.35
N LYS A 84 -5.57 10.75 3.42
CA LYS A 84 -5.70 9.81 2.31
C LYS A 84 -4.50 9.88 1.35
N ILE A 85 -3.99 11.09 1.10
CA ILE A 85 -2.78 11.28 0.27
C ILE A 85 -1.56 10.64 0.94
N ALA A 86 -1.40 10.83 2.26
CA ALA A 86 -0.34 10.22 3.05
C ALA A 86 -0.41 8.69 3.01
N GLU A 87 -1.60 8.14 3.17
CA GLU A 87 -1.83 6.69 3.16
C GLU A 87 -1.36 6.04 1.85
N TYR A 88 -1.75 6.61 0.69
CA TYR A 88 -1.28 6.11 -0.61
C TYR A 88 0.23 6.25 -0.78
N ALA A 89 0.83 7.33 -0.27
CA ALA A 89 2.27 7.54 -0.34
C ALA A 89 3.04 6.51 0.51
N ILE A 90 2.52 6.18 1.70
CA ILE A 90 3.07 5.17 2.61
C ILE A 90 2.93 3.77 2.02
N LEU A 91 1.75 3.44 1.46
CA LEU A 91 1.52 2.16 0.77
C LEU A 91 2.49 1.97 -0.40
N TRP A 92 2.66 3.01 -1.23
CA TRP A 92 3.63 2.97 -2.33
C TRP A 92 5.07 2.80 -1.83
N LEU A 93 5.45 3.50 -0.75
CA LEU A 93 6.79 3.38 -0.16
C LEU A 93 7.03 1.96 0.37
N SER A 94 6.08 1.42 1.14
CA SER A 94 6.11 0.04 1.63
C SER A 94 6.30 -0.94 0.47
N TYR A 95 5.53 -0.74 -0.60
CA TYR A 95 5.64 -1.53 -1.82
C TYR A 95 7.04 -1.49 -2.44
N LYS A 96 7.62 -0.30 -2.55
CA LYS A 96 8.96 -0.12 -3.12
C LYS A 96 10.02 -0.83 -2.27
N LEU A 97 10.00 -0.63 -0.96
CA LEU A 97 11.00 -1.16 -0.04
C LEU A 97 10.92 -2.69 0.06
N HIS A 98 9.71 -3.25 0.16
CA HIS A 98 9.51 -4.70 0.26
C HIS A 98 9.96 -5.46 -1.00
N LYS A 99 9.78 -4.86 -2.18
CA LYS A 99 10.16 -5.47 -3.46
C LYS A 99 11.69 -5.62 -3.65
N LYS A 100 12.52 -5.06 -2.76
CA LYS A 100 13.97 -5.10 -2.88
C LYS A 100 14.60 -6.21 -2.02
N PRO A 101 14.96 -7.38 -2.60
CA PRO A 101 15.48 -8.51 -1.81
C PRO A 101 16.89 -8.30 -1.24
N LYS A 102 17.74 -7.47 -1.87
CA LYS A 102 19.12 -7.21 -1.40
C LYS A 102 19.19 -6.14 -0.30
N ASN A 103 18.14 -5.32 -0.15
CA ASN A 103 18.08 -4.13 0.69
C ASN A 103 16.71 -4.03 1.38
N ASN A 104 16.22 -5.16 1.92
CA ASN A 104 14.92 -5.18 2.57
C ASN A 104 14.95 -4.25 3.79
N PHE A 105 14.28 -3.10 3.67
CA PHE A 105 14.13 -2.19 4.79
C PHE A 105 12.95 -2.70 5.62
N THR A 106 13.24 -3.48 6.66
CA THR A 106 12.21 -4.16 7.47
C THR A 106 11.45 -3.21 8.40
N ASN A 107 11.98 -2.00 8.64
CA ASN A 107 11.41 -1.04 9.59
C ASN A 107 11.11 0.32 8.93
N LEU A 108 9.86 0.57 8.51
CA LEU A 108 9.50 1.86 7.91
C LEU A 108 9.78 3.08 8.81
N ASN A 109 9.74 2.93 10.15
CA ASN A 109 10.03 4.03 11.07
C ASN A 109 11.51 4.44 11.05
N GLU A 110 12.41 3.45 10.96
CA GLU A 110 13.84 3.74 10.79
C GLU A 110 14.11 4.37 9.41
N PHE A 111 13.41 3.93 8.35
CA PHE A 111 13.49 4.56 7.03
C PHE A 111 13.04 6.01 7.09
N TYR A 112 11.89 6.26 7.73
CA TYR A 112 11.33 7.59 7.94
C TYR A 112 12.34 8.50 8.63
N THR A 113 12.92 8.06 9.74
CA THR A 113 13.90 8.86 10.49
C THR A 113 15.16 9.13 9.68
N LYS A 114 15.70 8.12 8.98
CA LYS A 114 16.97 8.24 8.26
C LYS A 114 16.86 8.99 6.93
N TYR A 115 15.75 8.86 6.21
CA TYR A 115 15.63 9.35 4.83
C TYR A 115 14.50 10.34 4.62
N ILE A 116 13.38 10.25 5.33
CA ILE A 116 12.26 11.20 5.15
C ILE A 116 12.56 12.47 5.93
N VAL A 117 12.80 12.38 7.24
CA VAL A 117 13.08 13.54 8.11
C VAL A 117 14.34 14.29 7.66
N ASN A 118 15.37 13.55 7.22
CA ASN A 118 16.64 14.13 6.77
C ASN A 118 16.60 14.72 5.35
N ASN A 119 15.46 14.65 4.66
CA ASN A 119 15.30 15.34 3.38
C ASN A 119 14.93 16.80 3.65
N ASN A 120 15.70 17.76 3.13
CA ASN A 120 15.47 19.19 3.37
C ASN A 120 14.11 19.67 2.85
N ASP A 121 13.47 18.94 1.93
CA ASP A 121 12.11 19.24 1.47
C ASP A 121 11.02 18.87 2.48
N TYR A 122 11.31 18.02 3.47
CA TYR A 122 10.34 17.55 4.45
C TYR A 122 9.64 18.70 5.21
N ASN A 123 10.37 19.77 5.54
CA ASN A 123 9.81 20.93 6.23
C ASN A 123 9.21 21.98 5.27
N LYS A 124 9.21 21.75 3.96
CA LYS A 124 8.66 22.71 2.99
C LYS A 124 7.15 22.61 2.92
N VAL A 125 6.53 23.75 2.60
CA VAL A 125 5.11 23.85 2.27
C VAL A 125 4.82 23.08 0.97
N ILE A 126 3.71 22.35 0.94
CA ILE A 126 3.37 21.48 -0.19
C ILE A 126 3.01 22.29 -1.46
N ASN A 127 2.27 23.39 -1.32
CA ASN A 127 1.92 24.32 -2.39
C ASN A 127 1.74 25.75 -1.85
N ASP A 128 1.82 26.75 -2.73
CA ASP A 128 1.86 28.16 -2.33
C ASP A 128 0.52 28.68 -1.75
N ASN A 129 -0.55 27.89 -1.85
CA ASN A 129 -1.91 28.24 -1.41
C ASN A 129 -2.32 27.58 -0.09
N ASP A 130 -1.45 26.76 0.51
CA ASP A 130 -1.73 26.04 1.74
C ASP A 130 -0.59 26.31 2.74
N SER A 131 -0.89 26.28 4.03
CA SER A 131 0.13 26.36 5.09
C SER A 131 0.73 24.99 5.42
N MET A 132 0.13 23.90 4.91
CA MET A 132 0.52 22.54 5.25
C MET A 132 1.89 22.14 4.68
N THR A 133 2.77 21.65 5.54
CA THR A 133 4.07 21.12 5.13
C THR A 133 4.02 19.61 4.85
N TYR A 134 5.03 19.07 4.16
CA TYR A 134 5.13 17.61 4.02
C TYR A 134 5.26 16.93 5.38
N LYS A 135 5.96 17.57 6.32
CA LYS A 135 6.08 17.14 7.71
C LYS A 135 4.71 16.97 8.36
N ASP A 136 3.83 17.97 8.28
CA ASP A 136 2.52 17.92 8.94
C ASP A 136 1.67 16.75 8.42
N ILE A 137 1.70 16.51 7.12
CA ILE A 137 0.95 15.44 6.45
C ILE A 137 1.49 14.06 6.87
N ILE A 138 2.81 13.88 6.84
CA ILE A 138 3.44 12.60 7.12
C ILE A 138 3.36 12.28 8.61
N ASP A 139 3.62 13.26 9.49
CA ASP A 139 3.66 13.05 10.94
C ASP A 139 2.29 12.69 11.51
N LYS A 140 1.23 13.31 10.98
CA LYS A 140 -0.15 12.96 11.33
C LYS A 140 -0.49 11.51 10.99
N ASN A 141 0.18 10.95 9.98
CA ASN A 141 -0.02 9.60 9.48
C ASN A 141 1.14 8.65 9.86
N LYS A 142 1.97 9.04 10.84
CA LYS A 142 3.17 8.30 11.24
C LYS A 142 2.83 6.92 11.80
N ASP A 143 1.67 6.76 12.42
CA ASP A 143 1.22 5.47 12.94
C ASP A 143 1.06 4.42 11.83
N LEU A 144 0.70 4.83 10.62
CA LEU A 144 0.67 3.95 9.44
C LEU A 144 2.09 3.47 9.04
N MET A 145 3.12 4.28 9.28
CA MET A 145 4.53 3.88 9.08
C MET A 145 5.06 3.00 10.22
N ASN A 146 4.49 3.09 11.41
CA ASN A 146 4.87 2.29 12.57
C ASN A 146 4.26 0.88 12.56
N ILE A 147 3.35 0.58 11.63
CA ILE A 147 2.78 -0.76 11.51
C ILE A 147 3.90 -1.73 11.11
N LYS A 148 4.32 -2.57 12.05
CA LYS A 148 5.29 -3.65 11.83
C LYS A 148 4.85 -4.60 10.71
N GLU A 149 3.54 -4.71 10.53
CA GLU A 149 2.84 -5.55 9.58
C GLU A 149 2.43 -4.83 8.29
N ILE A 150 2.88 -3.60 8.02
CA ILE A 150 2.61 -2.89 6.76
C ILE A 150 3.02 -3.71 5.52
N SER A 151 4.02 -4.58 5.70
CA SER A 151 4.48 -5.54 4.71
C SER A 151 3.43 -6.58 4.34
N LYS A 152 2.46 -6.90 5.22
CA LYS A 152 1.33 -7.80 4.92
C LYS A 152 0.45 -7.24 3.79
N PHE A 153 0.34 -5.92 3.68
CA PHE A 153 -0.46 -5.26 2.63
C PHE A 153 0.24 -5.18 1.28
N TYR A 154 1.55 -5.44 1.21
CA TYR A 154 2.34 -5.37 -0.03
C TYR A 154 1.70 -6.16 -1.16
N GLU A 155 1.33 -7.42 -0.89
CA GLU A 155 0.82 -8.31 -1.93
C GLU A 155 -0.53 -7.82 -2.45
N ALA A 156 -1.44 -7.45 -1.53
CA ALA A 156 -2.76 -6.92 -1.88
C ALA A 156 -2.66 -5.63 -2.71
N PHE A 157 -1.88 -4.65 -2.24
CA PHE A 157 -1.64 -3.41 -2.98
C PHE A 157 -1.04 -3.66 -4.36
N ASN A 158 -0.05 -4.56 -4.45
CA ASN A 158 0.60 -4.86 -5.71
C ASN A 158 -0.31 -5.57 -6.72
N ILE A 159 -1.24 -6.40 -6.25
CA ILE A 159 -2.29 -6.99 -7.10
C ILE A 159 -3.16 -5.89 -7.70
N LEU A 160 -3.65 -4.94 -6.89
CA LEU A 160 -4.46 -3.82 -7.38
C LEU A 160 -3.68 -2.93 -8.34
N PHE A 161 -2.44 -2.60 -7.98
CA PHE A 161 -1.56 -1.80 -8.83
C PHE A 161 -1.29 -2.48 -10.18
N SER A 162 -1.10 -3.80 -10.20
CA SER A 162 -0.93 -4.58 -11.42
C SER A 162 -2.20 -4.61 -12.27
N SER A 163 -3.36 -4.84 -11.64
CA SER A 163 -4.67 -4.83 -12.29
C SER A 163 -4.94 -3.46 -12.95
N TYR A 164 -4.77 -2.37 -12.21
CA TYR A 164 -4.89 -1.01 -12.74
C TYR A 164 -4.04 -0.79 -13.99
N ASN A 165 -2.76 -1.16 -13.93
CA ASN A 165 -1.86 -0.90 -15.04
C ASN A 165 -2.21 -1.75 -16.29
N LEU A 166 -2.74 -2.97 -16.13
CA LEU A 166 -3.30 -3.76 -17.23
C LEU A 166 -4.56 -3.11 -17.83
N ILE A 167 -5.47 -2.62 -16.99
CA ILE A 167 -6.67 -1.88 -17.41
C ILE A 167 -6.29 -0.61 -18.19
N ASN A 168 -5.33 0.16 -17.69
CA ASN A 168 -4.84 1.38 -18.33
C ASN A 168 -4.09 1.10 -19.63
N ALA A 169 -3.47 -0.07 -19.75
CA ALA A 169 -2.87 -0.55 -21.00
C ALA A 169 -3.90 -1.07 -22.02
N ASN A 170 -5.21 -1.05 -21.70
CA ASN A 170 -6.28 -1.68 -22.46
C ASN A 170 -6.00 -3.16 -22.76
N LYS A 171 -5.34 -3.85 -21.82
CA LYS A 171 -5.13 -5.30 -21.86
C LYS A 171 -6.25 -5.98 -21.08
N LEU A 172 -7.44 -5.98 -21.68
CA LEU A 172 -8.66 -6.54 -21.12
C LEU A 172 -8.69 -8.02 -21.47
N ASP A 173 -8.01 -8.82 -20.65
CA ASP A 173 -7.99 -10.28 -20.72
C ASP A 173 -8.70 -10.79 -19.47
N CYS A 174 -9.92 -11.27 -19.67
CA CYS A 174 -10.81 -11.65 -18.59
C CYS A 174 -10.21 -12.69 -17.66
N THR A 175 -9.55 -13.70 -18.23
CA THR A 175 -8.91 -14.79 -17.49
C THR A 175 -7.83 -14.25 -16.56
N LYS A 176 -7.00 -13.31 -17.06
CA LYS A 176 -5.96 -12.68 -16.23
C LYS A 176 -6.56 -11.81 -15.13
N HIS A 177 -7.52 -10.94 -15.45
CA HIS A 177 -8.12 -10.05 -14.45
C HIS A 177 -8.92 -10.80 -13.40
N SER A 178 -9.67 -11.84 -13.77
CA SER A 178 -10.38 -12.70 -12.84
C SER A 178 -9.39 -13.41 -11.90
N SER A 179 -8.23 -13.85 -12.39
CA SER A 179 -7.19 -14.41 -11.54
C SER A 179 -6.63 -13.39 -10.54
N TYR A 180 -6.37 -12.14 -10.94
CA TYR A 180 -5.97 -11.09 -9.98
C TYR A 180 -7.06 -10.83 -8.96
N ALA A 181 -8.32 -10.77 -9.39
CA ALA A 181 -9.44 -10.48 -8.52
C ALA A 181 -9.64 -11.56 -7.46
N LYS A 182 -9.49 -12.85 -7.83
CA LYS A 182 -9.51 -13.98 -6.88
C LYS A 182 -8.33 -13.92 -5.92
N ASN A 183 -7.12 -13.73 -6.42
CA ASN A 183 -5.93 -13.60 -5.57
C ASN A 183 -6.05 -12.42 -4.58
N PHE A 184 -6.63 -11.30 -5.01
CA PHE A 184 -6.89 -10.18 -4.13
C PHE A 184 -7.91 -10.54 -3.05
N ALA A 185 -9.03 -11.17 -3.42
CA ALA A 185 -10.07 -11.59 -2.48
C ALA A 185 -9.52 -12.57 -1.42
N ASP A 186 -8.67 -13.52 -1.81
CA ASP A 186 -8.00 -14.44 -0.89
C ASP A 186 -7.09 -13.69 0.09
N LYS A 187 -6.23 -12.81 -0.42
CA LYS A 187 -5.34 -11.99 0.42
C LYS A 187 -6.11 -11.05 1.34
N PHE A 188 -7.21 -10.50 0.84
CA PHE A 188 -8.09 -9.63 1.60
C PHE A 188 -8.75 -10.39 2.75
N LYS A 189 -9.20 -11.63 2.53
CA LYS A 189 -9.74 -12.50 3.58
C LYS A 189 -8.71 -12.76 4.68
N ASP A 190 -7.47 -13.06 4.31
CA ASP A 190 -6.39 -13.27 5.27
C ASP A 190 -6.14 -12.01 6.12
N LEU A 191 -6.07 -10.84 5.48
CA LEU A 191 -5.90 -9.55 6.17
C LEU A 191 -7.10 -9.21 7.07
N ASN A 192 -8.32 -9.50 6.64
CA ASN A 192 -9.54 -9.23 7.41
C ASN A 192 -9.59 -10.07 8.70
N ASN A 193 -9.06 -11.30 8.68
CA ASN A 193 -9.01 -12.19 9.85
C ASN A 193 -7.81 -11.92 10.78
N ASP A 194 -6.88 -11.04 10.39
CA ASP A 194 -5.67 -10.74 11.14
C ASP A 194 -6.00 -10.20 12.54
N SER A 195 -5.17 -10.53 13.53
CA SER A 195 -5.32 -10.01 14.89
C SER A 195 -5.23 -8.49 14.98
N ASN A 196 -4.52 -7.87 14.03
CA ASN A 196 -4.31 -6.43 14.00
C ASN A 196 -5.46 -5.67 13.32
N ASN A 197 -6.41 -6.36 12.69
CA ASN A 197 -7.62 -5.77 12.15
C ASN A 197 -8.59 -5.39 13.28
N ILE A 198 -8.20 -4.38 14.03
CA ILE A 198 -8.93 -3.77 15.13
C ILE A 198 -9.65 -2.53 14.60
N LYS A 199 -10.86 -2.27 15.09
CA LYS A 199 -11.66 -1.10 14.70
C LYS A 199 -10.87 0.19 14.90
N ASP A 200 -10.95 1.08 13.91
CA ASP A 200 -10.27 2.39 13.86
C ASP A 200 -8.74 2.32 13.95
N SER A 201 -8.14 1.12 13.82
CA SER A 201 -6.70 0.98 13.78
C SER A 201 -6.13 1.38 12.41
N PRO A 202 -4.84 1.81 12.36
CA PRO A 202 -4.13 2.03 11.10
C PRO A 202 -4.20 0.83 10.14
N PHE A 203 -4.23 -0.39 10.67
CA PHE A 203 -4.36 -1.62 9.88
C PHE A 203 -5.75 -1.70 9.21
N SER A 204 -6.83 -1.49 9.97
CA SER A 204 -8.20 -1.52 9.44
C SER A 204 -8.45 -0.40 8.43
N GLN A 205 -7.84 0.76 8.62
CA GLN A 205 -7.90 1.89 7.69
C GLN A 205 -7.30 1.52 6.33
N ILE A 206 -6.08 0.96 6.31
CA ILE A 206 -5.44 0.51 5.06
C ILE A 206 -6.27 -0.57 4.38
N LEU A 207 -6.78 -1.53 5.15
CA LEU A 207 -7.62 -2.60 4.62
C LEU A 207 -8.89 -2.04 3.95
N SER A 208 -9.53 -1.06 4.59
CA SER A 208 -10.69 -0.35 4.04
C SER A 208 -10.35 0.37 2.73
N THR A 209 -9.20 1.04 2.66
CA THR A 209 -8.71 1.68 1.43
C THR A 209 -8.53 0.68 0.29
N LEU A 210 -7.86 -0.44 0.54
CA LEU A 210 -7.65 -1.47 -0.49
C LEU A 210 -8.97 -2.10 -0.95
N SER A 211 -9.94 -2.27 -0.04
CA SER A 211 -11.31 -2.72 -0.39
C SER A 211 -12.01 -1.73 -1.32
N GLY A 212 -11.97 -0.45 -0.98
CA GLY A 212 -12.55 0.61 -1.82
C GLY A 212 -11.88 0.68 -3.19
N ASP A 213 -10.56 0.59 -3.24
CA ASP A 213 -9.78 0.58 -4.47
C ASP A 213 -10.15 -0.61 -5.37
N TYR A 214 -10.28 -1.81 -4.78
CA TYR A 214 -10.71 -3.01 -5.49
C TYR A 214 -12.08 -2.82 -6.15
N ASN A 215 -13.07 -2.35 -5.40
CA ASN A 215 -14.43 -2.14 -5.91
C ASN A 215 -14.45 -1.10 -7.04
N ASN A 216 -13.65 -0.04 -6.92
CA ASN A 216 -13.54 0.96 -7.96
C ASN A 216 -12.84 0.42 -9.22
N LEU A 217 -11.77 -0.36 -9.08
CA LEU A 217 -11.08 -1.00 -10.22
C LEU A 217 -11.96 -2.06 -10.90
N LYS A 218 -12.72 -2.84 -10.12
CA LYS A 218 -13.75 -3.78 -10.59
C LYS A 218 -14.77 -3.05 -11.47
N LYS A 219 -15.29 -1.91 -11.01
CA LYS A 219 -16.21 -1.06 -11.79
C LYS A 219 -15.59 -0.53 -13.08
N ILE A 220 -14.38 0.02 -13.01
CA ILE A 220 -13.67 0.54 -14.20
C ILE A 220 -13.45 -0.57 -15.24
N TYR A 221 -13.11 -1.78 -14.80
CA TYR A 221 -12.98 -2.91 -15.72
C TYR A 221 -14.33 -3.22 -16.38
N HIS A 222 -15.39 -3.37 -15.58
CA HIS A 222 -16.72 -3.72 -16.07
C HIS A 222 -17.27 -2.70 -17.07
N ASP A 223 -16.98 -1.40 -16.89
CA ASP A 223 -17.36 -0.36 -17.84
C ASP A 223 -16.67 -0.50 -19.21
N LYS A 224 -15.47 -1.12 -19.24
CA LYS A 224 -14.73 -1.39 -20.48
C LYS A 224 -15.07 -2.75 -21.09
N ASP A 225 -15.34 -3.75 -20.26
CA ASP A 225 -15.59 -5.12 -20.65
C ASP A 225 -16.51 -5.82 -19.63
N LYS A 226 -17.75 -6.06 -20.05
CA LYS A 226 -18.82 -6.68 -19.23
C LYS A 226 -18.75 -8.21 -19.19
N SER A 227 -17.82 -8.82 -19.92
CA SER A 227 -17.74 -10.29 -20.04
C SER A 227 -17.19 -10.98 -18.80
N CYS A 228 -16.67 -10.21 -17.83
CA CYS A 228 -16.03 -10.74 -16.64
C CYS A 228 -16.87 -10.59 -15.40
N ASP A 229 -16.95 -11.68 -14.65
CA ASP A 229 -17.41 -11.67 -13.27
C ASP A 229 -16.21 -11.67 -12.31
N PHE A 230 -16.30 -10.81 -11.29
CA PHE A 230 -15.27 -10.64 -10.27
C PHE A 230 -15.88 -10.95 -8.91
N PRO A 231 -15.18 -11.71 -8.06
CA PRO A 231 -15.71 -12.03 -6.73
C PRO A 231 -16.02 -10.77 -5.94
N ASP A 232 -17.05 -10.80 -5.12
CA ASP A 232 -17.22 -9.77 -4.10
C ASP A 232 -16.28 -10.04 -2.92
N LEU A 233 -15.91 -8.97 -2.23
CA LEU A 233 -15.10 -9.09 -1.03
C LEU A 233 -15.98 -9.51 0.15
N PRO A 234 -15.46 -10.34 1.08
CA PRO A 234 -16.13 -10.53 2.35
C PRO A 234 -16.32 -9.19 3.07
N LYS A 235 -17.35 -9.09 3.91
CA LYS A 235 -17.57 -7.91 4.72
C LYS A 235 -16.37 -7.66 5.65
N ILE A 236 -15.96 -6.40 5.77
CA ILE A 236 -14.92 -6.01 6.73
C ILE A 236 -15.51 -6.14 8.13
N GLU A 237 -14.86 -6.96 8.96
CA GLU A 237 -15.31 -7.26 10.33
C GLU A 237 -14.13 -7.01 11.28
N PRO A 238 -13.83 -5.73 11.57
CA PRO A 238 -12.73 -5.40 12.45
C PRO A 238 -13.13 -5.75 13.89
N LYS A 239 -12.16 -6.24 14.67
CA LYS A 239 -12.36 -6.64 16.06
C LYS A 239 -12.62 -5.40 16.92
N GLU A 240 -13.67 -5.44 17.74
CA GLU A 240 -13.90 -4.42 18.76
C GLU A 240 -13.07 -4.76 19.99
N ILE A 241 -12.30 -3.79 20.50
CA ILE A 241 -11.67 -3.94 21.81
C ILE A 241 -12.77 -3.70 22.84
N SER A 242 -13.21 -4.75 23.53
CA SER A 242 -13.97 -4.57 24.76
C SER A 242 -13.06 -3.91 25.79
N VAL A 243 -13.33 -2.66 26.14
CA VAL A 243 -12.67 -1.97 27.25
C VAL A 243 -13.17 -2.62 28.53
N GLU A 244 -12.57 -3.73 28.93
CA GLU A 244 -12.81 -4.33 30.23
C GLU A 244 -11.98 -3.53 31.25
N ASN A 245 -12.65 -2.55 31.86
CA ASN A 245 -12.28 -1.78 33.05
C ASN A 245 -10.85 -1.95 33.59
N SER A 246 -9.89 -1.16 33.08
CA SER A 246 -8.68 -0.82 33.84
C SER A 246 -8.98 0.31 34.83
N GLY A 247 -9.85 0.02 35.79
CA GLY A 247 -10.34 0.99 36.77
C GLY A 247 -10.47 0.38 38.14
N LYS A 248 -9.37 0.48 38.91
CA LYS A 248 -9.19 0.33 40.37
C LYS A 248 -8.27 -0.84 40.71
N ASP A 249 -7.10 -0.49 41.22
CA ASP A 249 -6.50 -1.15 42.39
C ASP A 249 -5.44 -0.22 43.00
N SER A 250 -5.83 0.49 44.06
CA SER A 250 -4.92 0.91 45.13
C SER A 250 -5.69 1.00 46.46
N GLU A 251 -5.64 -0.12 47.18
CA GLU A 251 -5.54 -0.31 48.63
C GLU A 251 -6.63 0.18 49.63
N LYS A 252 -7.31 -0.85 50.18
CA LYS A 252 -7.53 -1.20 51.61
C LYS A 252 -8.01 -0.12 52.61
N SER A 253 -9.14 -0.41 53.29
CA SER A 253 -9.16 -0.83 54.71
C SER A 253 -10.60 -1.02 55.28
N SER A 254 -10.78 -2.11 56.04
CA SER A 254 -11.62 -2.28 57.26
C SER A 254 -13.16 -2.34 57.21
N GLY A 255 -13.76 -3.46 57.67
CA GLY A 255 -14.99 -3.46 58.50
C GLY A 255 -16.14 -4.43 58.16
N GLN A 256 -16.11 -5.65 58.74
CA GLN A 256 -17.16 -6.64 59.13
C GLN A 256 -18.65 -6.62 58.66
N LEU A 257 -19.05 -7.80 58.14
CA LEU A 257 -20.11 -8.78 58.57
C LEU A 257 -21.64 -8.44 58.59
N LEU A 258 -22.42 -9.17 57.75
CA LEU A 258 -23.60 -10.04 58.04
C LEU A 258 -24.48 -10.23 56.78
N GLY A 259 -24.47 -11.42 56.14
CA GLY A 259 -25.60 -12.39 56.10
C GLY A 259 -26.45 -12.23 54.81
N ASP A 260 -26.87 -13.21 54.02
CA ASP A 260 -26.87 -14.67 54.08
C ASP A 260 -27.07 -15.25 52.65
N THR A 261 -26.44 -16.41 52.41
CA THR A 261 -26.83 -17.62 51.65
C THR A 261 -27.47 -17.50 50.24
N PHE A 262 -26.84 -18.13 49.23
CA PHE A 262 -27.28 -19.42 48.64
C PHE A 262 -26.32 -19.94 47.53
N GLU A 263 -25.73 -21.10 47.83
CA GLU A 263 -25.34 -22.22 46.96
C GLU A 263 -24.74 -21.95 45.56
N VAL A 264 -23.41 -22.14 45.49
CA VAL A 264 -22.72 -22.61 44.29
C VAL A 264 -22.78 -24.14 44.30
N THR A 265 -23.44 -24.73 43.31
CA THR A 265 -23.11 -26.09 42.85
C THR A 265 -22.93 -26.06 41.34
N SER A 266 -21.74 -26.52 40.97
CA SER A 266 -21.22 -26.77 39.63
C SER A 266 -22.26 -27.33 38.65
N SER A 267 -22.28 -26.81 37.43
CA SER A 267 -22.83 -27.51 36.27
C SER A 267 -21.87 -27.36 35.10
N SER A 268 -21.24 -28.49 34.79
CA SER A 268 -20.35 -28.75 33.67
C SER A 268 -20.96 -28.32 32.34
N SER A 269 -20.29 -27.40 31.64
CA SER A 269 -20.55 -27.13 30.22
C SER A 269 -20.17 -28.37 29.40
N SER A 270 -21.12 -28.89 28.65
CA SER A 270 -21.00 -30.08 27.83
C SER A 270 -20.10 -29.87 26.63
N ILE A 271 -19.06 -30.70 26.54
CA ILE A 271 -18.21 -30.87 25.36
C ILE A 271 -18.98 -31.76 24.38
N LEU A 272 -19.50 -31.20 23.30
CA LEU A 272 -20.03 -31.96 22.17
C LEU A 272 -18.88 -32.20 21.17
N ASN A 273 -18.17 -33.30 21.37
CA ASN A 273 -17.17 -33.82 20.44
C ASN A 273 -17.87 -34.29 19.15
N THR A 274 -17.78 -33.49 18.09
CA THR A 274 -18.00 -33.99 16.72
C THR A 274 -16.64 -34.30 16.12
N VAL A 275 -16.27 -35.58 16.18
CA VAL A 275 -15.10 -36.13 15.50
C VAL A 275 -15.40 -36.14 13.99
N ILE A 276 -14.83 -35.19 13.25
CA ILE A 276 -14.76 -35.26 11.79
C ILE A 276 -13.51 -36.07 11.42
N PRO A 277 -13.62 -37.18 10.67
CA PRO A 277 -12.45 -37.87 10.16
C PRO A 277 -11.84 -37.02 9.04
N GLY A 278 -10.79 -36.28 9.38
CA GLY A 278 -10.00 -35.48 8.46
C GLY A 278 -9.18 -36.37 7.52
N LEU A 279 -9.80 -36.78 6.41
CA LEU A 279 -9.11 -37.28 5.23
C LEU A 279 -8.15 -36.18 4.73
N SER A 280 -6.88 -36.36 5.10
CA SER A 280 -5.73 -35.61 4.62
C SER A 280 -5.55 -35.81 3.12
N THR A 281 -6.08 -34.90 2.31
CA THR A 281 -5.80 -34.81 0.86
C THR A 281 -5.43 -33.40 0.37
N PHE A 282 -5.33 -32.39 1.23
CA PHE A 282 -4.94 -31.02 0.83
C PHE A 282 -3.46 -30.71 1.09
N SER A 283 -2.55 -31.64 0.76
CA SER A 283 -1.10 -31.41 0.89
C SER A 283 -0.36 -31.32 -0.45
N VAL A 284 -1.07 -31.12 -1.57
CA VAL A 284 -0.43 -30.91 -2.87
C VAL A 284 -1.12 -29.76 -3.58
N ILE A 285 -0.48 -28.58 -3.51
CA ILE A 285 -0.62 -27.33 -4.28
C ILE A 285 -0.69 -26.14 -3.30
N PRO A 286 0.47 -25.66 -2.84
CA PRO A 286 0.73 -24.22 -3.00
C PRO A 286 2.12 -23.89 -3.55
N VAL A 287 2.97 -24.89 -3.84
CA VAL A 287 4.36 -24.63 -4.25
C VAL A 287 4.45 -24.13 -5.71
N PHE A 288 3.61 -24.62 -6.62
CA PHE A 288 3.67 -24.22 -8.03
C PHE A 288 3.02 -22.85 -8.31
N LEU A 289 1.95 -22.48 -7.58
CA LEU A 289 1.34 -21.16 -7.66
C LEU A 289 2.23 -20.06 -7.08
N GLY A 290 2.94 -20.34 -5.97
CA GLY A 290 3.87 -19.38 -5.37
C GLY A 290 5.06 -19.03 -6.28
N VAL A 291 5.57 -20.02 -7.02
CA VAL A 291 6.69 -19.82 -7.97
C VAL A 291 6.21 -19.08 -9.22
N ALA A 292 5.09 -19.47 -9.83
CA ALA A 292 4.52 -18.77 -10.98
C ALA A 292 4.10 -17.32 -10.64
N TYR A 293 3.52 -17.10 -9.45
CA TYR A 293 3.18 -15.77 -8.95
C TYR A 293 4.42 -14.90 -8.83
N LYS A 294 5.51 -15.37 -8.19
CA LYS A 294 6.75 -14.60 -8.02
C LYS A 294 7.36 -14.16 -9.37
N TYR A 295 7.38 -15.02 -10.38
CA TYR A 295 7.89 -14.68 -11.71
C TYR A 295 6.92 -13.81 -12.54
N SER A 296 5.60 -14.02 -12.41
CA SER A 296 4.57 -13.19 -13.05
C SER A 296 4.61 -11.76 -12.49
N LEU A 297 4.65 -11.62 -11.17
CA LEU A 297 4.68 -10.35 -10.44
C LEU A 297 5.88 -9.48 -10.84
N PHE A 298 7.06 -10.09 -10.95
CA PHE A 298 8.28 -9.39 -11.34
C PHE A 298 8.33 -9.03 -12.84
N GLY A 299 7.69 -9.83 -13.69
CA GLY A 299 7.61 -9.59 -15.14
C GLY A 299 6.70 -8.41 -15.49
N ILE A 300 5.63 -8.22 -14.72
CA ILE A 300 4.60 -7.18 -14.95
C ILE A 300 5.19 -5.77 -14.79
N ASP A 301 6.00 -5.54 -13.75
CA ASP A 301 6.66 -4.25 -13.56
C ASP A 301 7.61 -3.89 -14.72
N LYS A 302 8.39 -4.87 -15.19
CA LYS A 302 9.23 -4.70 -16.39
C LYS A 302 8.38 -4.40 -17.62
N LEU A 303 7.21 -5.04 -17.74
CA LEU A 303 6.27 -4.80 -18.83
C LEU A 303 5.73 -3.35 -18.82
N PHE A 304 5.37 -2.82 -17.65
CA PHE A 304 4.88 -1.44 -17.56
C PHE A 304 5.96 -0.40 -17.76
N GLN A 305 7.19 -0.65 -17.27
CA GLN A 305 8.34 0.22 -17.55
C GLN A 305 8.61 0.30 -19.06
N ARG A 306 8.60 -0.84 -19.77
CA ARG A 306 8.73 -0.87 -21.23
C ARG A 306 7.62 -0.07 -21.91
N GLN A 307 6.38 -0.21 -21.46
CA GLN A 307 5.24 0.53 -22.01
C GLN A 307 5.36 2.04 -21.77
N TYR A 308 5.77 2.44 -20.57
CA TYR A 308 6.04 3.84 -20.22
C TYR A 308 7.12 4.44 -21.12
N LEU A 309 8.26 3.74 -21.30
CA LEU A 309 9.34 4.17 -22.19
C LEU A 309 8.88 4.31 -23.65
N ARG A 310 8.12 3.34 -24.17
CA ARG A 310 7.51 3.41 -25.50
C ARG A 310 6.60 4.62 -25.65
N ASN A 311 5.75 4.90 -24.67
CA ASN A 311 4.85 6.06 -24.68
C ASN A 311 5.62 7.38 -24.61
N LYS A 312 6.70 7.44 -23.82
CA LYS A 312 7.60 8.61 -23.76
C LYS A 312 8.27 8.86 -25.10
N LEU A 313 8.81 7.82 -25.74
CA LEU A 313 9.39 7.90 -27.09
C LEU A 313 8.38 8.36 -28.14
N LYS A 314 7.14 7.83 -28.12
CA LYS A 314 6.07 8.29 -29.02
C LYS A 314 5.76 9.79 -28.85
N LYS A 315 5.69 10.28 -27.61
CA LYS A 315 5.46 11.71 -27.33
C LYS A 315 6.60 12.58 -27.85
N LEU A 316 7.85 12.17 -27.67
CA LEU A 316 9.02 12.88 -28.21
C LEU A 316 9.02 12.92 -29.74
N LYS A 317 8.76 11.78 -30.40
CA LYS A 317 8.63 11.69 -31.86
C LYS A 317 7.52 12.61 -32.40
N LYS A 318 6.38 12.70 -31.70
CA LYS A 318 5.29 13.61 -32.06
C LYS A 318 5.70 15.09 -31.94
N LYS A 319 6.40 15.46 -30.86
CA LYS A 319 6.93 16.83 -30.67
C LYS A 319 7.93 17.22 -31.77
N MET A 320 8.83 16.31 -32.14
CA MET A 320 9.79 16.56 -33.23
C MET A 320 9.10 16.77 -34.57
N LYS A 321 8.06 15.98 -34.90
CA LYS A 321 7.28 16.14 -36.13
C LYS A 321 6.46 17.43 -36.22
N LEU A 322 6.12 18.03 -35.09
CA LEU A 322 5.38 19.31 -35.02
C LEU A 322 6.31 20.52 -35.13
N ASN A 323 7.61 20.32 -35.01
CA ASN A 323 8.64 21.36 -35.08
C ASN A 323 9.43 21.33 -36.40
N ILE A 324 8.93 20.59 -37.39
CA ILE A 324 9.42 20.53 -38.79
C ILE A 324 8.29 21.09 -39.65
#